data_AF-A0A060CAC4-F1
#
_entry.id   AF-A0A060CAC4-F1
#
_cell.length_a   1.000
_cell.length_b   1.000
_cell.length_c   1.000
_cell.angle_alpha   90.00
_cell.angle_beta   90.00
_cell.angle_gamma   90.00
#
_symmetry.space_group_name_H-M   'P 1'
#
loop_
_entity.id
_entity.type
_entity.pdbx_description
1 polymer ?
#
loop_
_entity_poly.entity_id
_entity_poly.type
_entity_poly.pdbx_seq_one_letter_code
_entity_poly.pdbx_strand_id
1 'polypeptide(L)'
;MCCNKVLIDNVFMRNSDDCIALYAHRWNYWGGTKDITVQNSVLWADVAHPINIGGHGDPDSPTGETVENMTFRNIDILEQDEDDPPYQGCMAV
;
A
#
# COMPACT_ATOMS: atom_id res chain seq x y z
N MET A 1 11.05 12.95 -0.12
CA MET A 1 11.36 11.63 0.47
C MET A 1 10.04 10.98 0.81
N CYS A 2 9.77 9.81 0.24
CA CYS A 2 8.60 9.00 0.58
C CYS A 2 8.78 8.27 1.93
N CYS A 3 7.87 7.38 2.27
CA CYS A 3 7.81 6.76 3.60
C CYS A 3 9.03 5.85 3.85
N ASN A 4 9.68 6.04 4.99
CA ASN A 4 10.84 5.25 5.39
C ASN A 4 10.72 4.88 6.87
N LYS A 5 10.91 3.60 7.23
CA LYS A 5 10.91 3.11 8.62
C LYS A 5 9.59 3.41 9.33
N VAL A 6 8.49 2.89 8.79
CA VAL A 6 7.13 3.11 9.31
C VAL A 6 6.60 1.81 9.91
N LEU A 7 6.04 1.92 11.12
CA LEU A 7 5.27 0.87 11.76
C LEU A 7 3.79 1.28 11.80
N ILE A 8 2.94 0.46 11.17
CA ILE A 8 1.49 0.52 11.29
C ILE A 8 1.09 -0.72 12.11
N ASP A 9 0.53 -0.49 13.30
CA ASP A 9 0.24 -1.55 14.26
C ASP A 9 -1.12 -1.31 14.93
N ASN A 10 -1.91 -2.38 15.03
CA ASN A 10 -3.19 -2.38 15.76
C ASN A 10 -4.18 -1.33 15.24
N VAL A 11 -4.37 -1.26 13.92
CA VAL A 11 -5.34 -0.36 13.27
C VAL A 11 -6.55 -1.12 12.74
N PHE A 12 -7.69 -0.44 12.71
CA PHE A 12 -8.85 -0.79 11.90
C PHE A 12 -9.01 0.30 10.84
N MET A 13 -9.00 -0.09 9.56
CA MET A 13 -9.21 0.83 8.44
C MET A 13 -10.38 0.37 7.59
N ARG A 14 -11.32 1.29 7.34
CA ARG A 14 -12.39 1.11 6.37
C ARG A 14 -12.39 2.27 5.40
N ASN A 15 -12.11 1.98 4.14
CA ASN A 15 -11.87 2.98 3.11
C ASN A 15 -12.68 2.63 1.85
N SER A 16 -13.13 3.65 1.13
CA SER A 16 -13.72 3.45 -0.21
C SER A 16 -12.70 3.08 -1.27
N ASP A 17 -11.42 3.43 -1.05
CA ASP A 17 -10.29 3.19 -1.94
C ASP A 17 -9.23 2.39 -1.14
N ASP A 18 -7.96 2.42 -1.56
CA ASP A 18 -6.91 1.62 -0.91
C ASP A 18 -6.83 1.85 0.62
N CYS A 19 -6.79 0.77 1.42
CA CYS A 19 -6.60 0.90 2.88
C CYS A 19 -5.14 1.24 3.21
N ILE A 20 -4.20 0.45 2.69
CA ILE A 20 -2.76 0.70 2.78
C ILE A 20 -2.22 0.98 1.38
N ALA A 21 -1.71 2.19 1.18
CA ALA A 21 -1.12 2.63 -0.09
C ALA A 21 0.36 2.95 0.08
N LEU A 22 1.24 2.18 -0.56
CA LEU A 22 2.70 2.33 -0.48
C LEU A 22 3.29 2.61 -1.85
N TYR A 23 3.66 3.87 -2.06
CA TYR A 23 4.14 4.38 -3.35
C TYR A 23 5.64 4.65 -3.34
N ALA A 24 6.26 4.77 -4.51
CA ALA A 24 7.47 5.57 -4.66
C ALA A 24 7.05 7.05 -4.78
N HIS A 25 7.59 7.81 -5.73
CA HIS A 25 7.26 9.22 -5.91
C HIS A 25 5.77 9.46 -6.24
N ARG A 26 5.16 10.39 -5.49
CA ARG A 26 3.86 11.01 -5.80
C ARG A 26 3.97 12.53 -5.66
N TRP A 27 3.59 13.27 -6.70
CA TRP A 27 3.58 14.74 -6.72
C TRP A 27 4.92 15.40 -6.37
N ASN A 28 5.07 15.99 -5.18
CA ASN A 28 6.32 16.62 -4.72
C ASN A 28 7.06 15.75 -3.69
N TYR A 29 6.58 14.53 -3.44
CA TYR A 29 7.20 13.58 -2.53
C TYR A 29 8.08 12.63 -3.35
N TRP A 30 9.35 13.02 -3.51
CA TRP A 30 10.33 12.28 -4.30
C TRP A 30 11.00 11.15 -3.51
N GLY A 31 11.43 10.09 -4.18
CA GLY A 31 12.24 9.01 -3.63
C GLY A 31 11.48 7.71 -3.40
N GLY A 32 12.25 6.65 -3.16
CA GLY A 32 11.72 5.32 -2.82
C GLY A 32 11.11 5.22 -1.42
N THR A 33 10.39 4.12 -1.20
CA THR A 33 9.77 3.74 0.07
C THR A 33 10.41 2.46 0.59
N LYS A 34 10.78 2.44 1.88
CA LYS A 34 11.40 1.25 2.47
C LYS A 34 11.18 1.07 3.97
N ASP A 35 11.43 -0.15 4.43
CA ASP A 35 11.39 -0.53 5.84
C ASP A 35 9.99 -0.29 6.43
N ILE A 36 8.96 -0.81 5.76
CA ILE A 36 7.56 -0.66 6.17
C ILE A 36 7.09 -1.93 6.84
N THR A 37 6.49 -1.82 8.02
CA THR A 37 5.82 -2.94 8.69
C THR A 37 4.36 -2.58 8.94
N VAL A 38 3.45 -3.41 8.45
CA VAL A 38 2.04 -3.40 8.82
C VAL A 38 1.75 -4.68 9.60
N GLN A 39 1.21 -4.54 10.81
CA GLN A 39 0.93 -5.69 11.66
C GLN A 39 -0.33 -5.55 12.51
N ASN A 40 -0.88 -6.71 12.91
CA ASN A 40 -1.99 -6.81 13.87
C ASN A 40 -3.18 -5.93 13.51
N SER A 41 -3.52 -5.86 12.24
CA SER A 41 -4.46 -4.85 11.72
C SER A 41 -5.60 -5.47 10.96
N VAL A 42 -6.73 -4.79 10.96
CA VAL A 42 -7.95 -5.19 10.27
C VAL A 42 -8.25 -4.18 9.16
N LEU A 43 -8.35 -4.66 7.93
CA LEU A 43 -8.56 -3.83 6.73
C LEU A 43 -9.89 -4.19 6.07
N TRP A 44 -10.65 -3.19 5.66
CA TRP A 44 -11.93 -3.36 4.98
C TRP A 44 -12.04 -2.34 3.84
N ALA A 45 -11.69 -2.77 2.63
CA ALA A 45 -11.85 -1.93 1.44
C ALA A 45 -13.27 -2.09 0.89
N ASP A 46 -13.95 -0.99 0.57
CA ASP A 46 -15.28 -1.04 -0.03
C ASP A 46 -15.23 -1.21 -1.57
N VAL A 47 -14.16 -0.75 -2.27
CA VAL A 47 -14.03 -0.85 -3.74
C VAL A 47 -12.63 -1.28 -4.21
N ALA A 48 -11.56 -0.58 -3.79
CA ALA A 48 -10.19 -0.83 -4.24
C ALA A 48 -9.47 -1.85 -3.32
N HIS A 49 -8.14 -1.79 -3.19
CA HIS A 49 -7.40 -2.85 -2.52
C HIS A 49 -7.26 -2.64 -1.01
N PRO A 50 -7.27 -3.71 -0.20
CA PRO A 50 -6.79 -3.62 1.18
C PRO A 50 -5.32 -3.17 1.24
N ILE A 51 -4.49 -3.65 0.31
CA ILE A 51 -3.07 -3.32 0.23
C ILE A 51 -2.68 -3.05 -1.22
N ASN A 52 -2.16 -1.87 -1.50
CA ASN A 52 -1.62 -1.47 -2.79
C ASN A 52 -0.17 -1.02 -2.65
N ILE A 53 0.73 -1.65 -3.41
CA ILE A 53 2.15 -1.34 -3.47
C ILE A 53 2.48 -0.92 -4.91
N GLY A 54 3.09 0.24 -5.09
CA GLY A 54 3.46 0.76 -6.40
C GLY A 54 2.45 1.75 -6.97
N GLY A 55 2.09 1.62 -8.26
CA GLY A 55 1.17 2.55 -8.95
C GLY A 55 1.69 3.97 -9.21
N HIS A 56 2.67 4.45 -8.43
CA HIS A 56 3.30 5.76 -8.57
C HIS A 56 4.82 5.70 -8.36
N GLY A 57 5.55 6.48 -9.15
CA GLY A 57 6.99 6.63 -9.13
C GLY A 57 7.46 7.77 -10.03
N ASP A 58 8.76 8.04 -10.06
CA ASP A 58 9.38 9.10 -10.86
C ASP A 58 9.58 8.65 -12.33
N PRO A 59 8.78 9.15 -13.30
CA PRO A 59 8.93 8.79 -14.70
C PRO A 59 10.19 9.39 -15.35
N ASP A 60 10.78 10.42 -14.74
CA ASP A 60 11.96 11.12 -15.26
C ASP A 60 13.27 10.55 -14.67
N SER A 61 13.19 9.64 -13.67
CA SER A 61 14.36 9.01 -13.06
C SER A 61 15.02 8.02 -14.03
N PRO A 62 16.30 8.21 -14.41
CA PRO A 62 17.00 7.33 -15.33
C PRO A 62 17.29 5.94 -14.74
N THR A 63 17.30 5.81 -13.40
CA THR A 63 17.55 4.55 -12.69
C THR A 63 16.30 3.98 -12.03
N GLY A 64 15.17 4.69 -12.12
CA GLY A 64 13.95 4.38 -11.38
C GLY A 64 14.08 4.66 -9.88
N GLU A 65 13.01 4.34 -9.17
CA GLU A 65 12.93 4.39 -7.71
C GLU A 65 12.56 3.01 -7.17
N THR A 66 12.97 2.72 -5.95
CA THR A 66 12.79 1.40 -5.35
C THR A 66 11.79 1.45 -4.20
N VAL A 67 10.89 0.47 -4.20
CA VAL A 67 9.96 0.18 -3.11
C VAL A 67 10.38 -1.17 -2.54
N GLU A 68 10.96 -1.20 -1.35
CA GLU A 68 11.65 -2.40 -0.82
C GLU A 68 11.44 -2.64 0.68
N ASN A 69 11.74 -3.86 1.13
CA ASN A 69 11.71 -4.27 2.54
C ASN A 69 10.38 -3.96 3.25
N MET A 70 9.32 -4.65 2.83
CA MET A 70 7.99 -4.55 3.42
C MET A 70 7.61 -5.83 4.15
N THR A 71 6.96 -5.69 5.30
CA THR A 71 6.40 -6.82 6.04
C THR A 71 4.94 -6.56 6.38
N PHE A 72 4.07 -7.45 5.91
CA PHE A 72 2.67 -7.53 6.29
C PHE A 72 2.49 -8.82 7.09
N ARG A 73 2.05 -8.73 8.35
CA ARG A 73 1.86 -9.91 9.21
C ARG A 73 0.65 -9.76 10.12
N ASN A 74 -0.09 -10.84 10.33
CA ASN A 74 -1.29 -10.82 11.17
C ASN A 74 -2.27 -9.71 10.72
N ILE A 75 -2.73 -9.83 9.47
CA ILE A 75 -3.67 -8.89 8.86
C ILE A 75 -4.97 -9.64 8.60
N ASP A 76 -6.05 -9.16 9.18
CA ASP A 76 -7.40 -9.61 8.87
C ASP A 76 -7.98 -8.70 7.80
N ILE A 77 -8.29 -9.26 6.64
CA ILE A 77 -9.00 -8.55 5.58
C ILE A 77 -10.45 -8.99 5.68
N LEU A 78 -11.33 -8.02 5.97
CA LEU A 78 -12.76 -8.23 6.00
C LEU A 78 -13.31 -8.24 4.57
N GLU A 79 -14.61 -8.03 4.40
CA GLU A 79 -15.29 -8.16 3.11
C GLU A 79 -14.50 -7.57 1.93
N GLN A 80 -14.32 -8.39 0.90
CA GLN A 80 -13.72 -8.04 -0.39
C GLN A 80 -14.82 -8.15 -1.44
N ASP A 81 -15.59 -7.07 -1.59
CA ASP A 81 -16.69 -6.95 -2.56
C ASP A 81 -16.17 -6.40 -3.89
N GLU A 82 -15.12 -7.04 -4.42
CA GLU A 82 -14.37 -6.57 -5.59
C GLU A 82 -15.09 -6.99 -6.89
N ASP A 83 -16.18 -6.28 -7.20
CA ASP A 83 -16.96 -6.46 -8.44
C ASP A 83 -16.17 -6.07 -9.70
N ASP A 84 -15.15 -5.23 -9.54
CA ASP A 84 -14.32 -4.70 -10.61
C ASP A 84 -13.06 -5.55 -10.81
N PRO A 85 -12.86 -6.19 -11.98
CA PRO A 85 -11.70 -7.05 -12.24
C PRO A 85 -10.31 -6.42 -11.95
N PRO A 86 -10.09 -5.11 -12.16
CA PRO A 86 -8.82 -4.46 -11.82
C PRO A 86 -8.49 -4.42 -10.32
N TYR A 87 -9.48 -4.57 -9.44
CA TYR A 87 -9.30 -4.47 -7.99
C TYR A 87 -9.34 -5.82 -7.29
N GLN A 88 -9.39 -6.92 -8.04
CA GLN A 88 -9.43 -8.26 -7.45
C GLN A 88 -8.13 -8.61 -6.71
N GLY A 89 -8.26 -8.99 -5.45
CA GLY A 89 -7.19 -9.54 -4.63
C GLY A 89 -6.88 -8.71 -3.38
N CYS A 90 -6.45 -9.40 -2.34
CA CYS A 90 -6.08 -8.79 -1.06
C CYS A 90 -4.85 -7.87 -1.11
N MET A 91 -4.04 -7.97 -2.17
CA MET A 91 -2.79 -7.24 -2.33
C MET A 91 -2.45 -7.08 -3.82
N ALA A 92 -2.18 -5.83 -4.23
CA ALA A 92 -1.59 -5.48 -5.52
C ALA A 92 -0.11 -5.06 -5.34
N VAL A 93 0.76 -5.55 -6.22
CA VAL A 93 2.23 -5.28 -6.23
C VAL A 93 2.73 -5.07 -7.64
#